data_AF-A0A963M1X2-F1
#
_entry.id   AF-A0A963M1X2-F1
#
_cell.length_a   1.000
_cell.length_b   1.000
_cell.length_c   1.000
_cell.angle_alpha   90.00
_cell.angle_beta   90.00
_cell.angle_gamma   90.00
#
_symmetry.space_group_name_H-M   'P 1'
#
loop_
_entity.id
_entity.type
_entity.pdbx_description
1 polymer ?
#
loop_
_entity_poly.entity_id
_entity_poly.type
_entity_poly.pdbx_seq_one_letter_code
_entity_poly.pdbx_strand_id
1 'polypeptide(L)'
;VNDAPVASGSAVLPGVTEDALAPGGATVASLFGGNFSDTRDAGNPGQNQLAGVAVVGQNLVAAQGRWQYSIDGGLLWNDFGGTLSDSAALALRDSDRLRFLPGADFSGTPDNLTVRLIDNSVTVTGGAATDVSGHGGTSAFSTDTVSLSTSVGAINDAPTIVAPGSITVVEDLASPLTGIVFADVDAGAGIVTATFGVASGSLSATSTALVTVGGDSASLTLRGTLADINLFLASG
;
A
#
# COMPACT_ATOMS: atom_id res chain seq x y z
N VAL A 1 -10.15 -41.44 -0.01
CA VAL A 1 -9.46 -40.82 1.15
C VAL A 1 -8.98 -39.49 0.64
N ASN A 2 -9.20 -38.41 1.39
CA ASN A 2 -8.73 -37.09 1.00
C ASN A 2 -7.20 -37.08 0.85
N ASP A 3 -6.69 -36.43 -0.18
CA ASP A 3 -5.31 -35.94 -0.27
C ASP A 3 -5.36 -34.41 -0.18
N ALA A 4 -4.31 -33.79 0.34
CA ALA A 4 -4.26 -32.35 0.43
C ALA A 4 -4.16 -31.72 -0.97
N PRO A 5 -4.81 -30.57 -1.20
CA PRO A 5 -4.74 -29.89 -2.48
C PRO A 5 -3.32 -29.41 -2.77
N VAL A 6 -2.95 -29.43 -4.04
CA VAL A 6 -1.70 -28.88 -4.53
C VAL A 6 -1.86 -27.37 -4.73
N ALA A 7 -1.06 -26.60 -4.02
CA ALA A 7 -0.87 -25.16 -4.23
C ALA A 7 0.29 -24.93 -5.20
N SER A 8 0.13 -24.01 -6.15
CA SER A 8 1.20 -23.66 -7.10
C SER A 8 1.12 -22.22 -7.59
N GLY A 9 2.25 -21.66 -8.04
CA GLY A 9 2.32 -20.31 -8.60
C GLY A 9 2.11 -19.19 -7.56
N SER A 10 1.64 -18.04 -8.03
CA SER A 10 1.26 -16.89 -7.21
C SER A 10 -0.09 -16.34 -7.66
N ALA A 11 -0.74 -15.58 -6.78
CA ALA A 11 -1.98 -14.87 -7.06
C ALA A 11 -1.72 -13.36 -7.08
N VAL A 12 -2.51 -12.62 -7.86
CA VAL A 12 -2.41 -11.17 -7.96
C VAL A 12 -3.80 -10.56 -7.79
N LEU A 13 -3.96 -9.74 -6.74
CA LEU A 13 -5.13 -8.89 -6.59
C LEU A 13 -4.98 -7.71 -7.57
N PRO A 14 -6.04 -7.35 -8.33
CA PRO A 14 -6.01 -6.16 -9.16
C PRO A 14 -5.61 -4.92 -8.35
N GLY A 15 -4.65 -4.16 -8.88
CA GLY A 15 -4.16 -2.96 -8.24
C GLY A 15 -5.19 -1.85 -8.14
N VAL A 16 -4.89 -0.88 -7.28
CA VAL A 16 -5.66 0.36 -7.10
C VAL A 16 -4.75 1.56 -7.27
N THR A 17 -5.31 2.76 -7.29
CA THR A 17 -4.51 3.98 -7.16
C THR A 17 -4.28 4.30 -5.69
N GLU A 18 -3.28 5.12 -5.40
CA GLU A 18 -3.17 5.73 -4.07
C GLU A 18 -4.43 6.52 -3.72
N ASP A 19 -4.65 6.68 -2.41
CA ASP A 19 -5.84 7.30 -1.81
C ASP A 19 -7.20 6.69 -2.16
N ALA A 20 -7.22 5.51 -2.78
CA ALA A 20 -8.45 4.77 -3.02
C ALA A 20 -9.13 4.43 -1.68
N LEU A 21 -10.27 5.06 -1.38
CA LEU A 21 -10.99 4.89 -0.11
C LEU A 21 -11.89 3.64 -0.04
N ALA A 22 -12.32 3.12 -1.19
CA ALA A 22 -13.22 1.98 -1.27
C ALA A 22 -12.89 1.00 -2.41
N PRO A 23 -11.71 0.35 -2.39
CA PRO A 23 -11.40 -0.72 -3.33
C PRO A 23 -12.47 -1.83 -3.31
N GLY A 24 -12.88 -2.30 -4.50
CA GLY A 24 -13.88 -3.36 -4.63
C GLY A 24 -13.37 -4.77 -4.30
N GLY A 25 -12.04 -4.96 -4.31
CA GLY A 25 -11.41 -6.25 -4.08
C GLY A 25 -11.79 -7.33 -5.10
N ALA A 26 -11.42 -8.58 -4.81
CA ALA A 26 -11.74 -9.75 -5.64
C ALA A 26 -12.15 -10.93 -4.74
N THR A 27 -12.86 -11.91 -5.30
CA THR A 27 -13.25 -13.11 -4.54
C THR A 27 -12.06 -14.07 -4.40
N VAL A 28 -12.03 -14.83 -3.32
CA VAL A 28 -11.03 -15.89 -3.10
C VAL A 28 -10.99 -16.86 -4.28
N ALA A 29 -12.15 -17.28 -4.81
CA ALA A 29 -12.22 -18.13 -5.99
C ALA A 29 -11.51 -17.53 -7.22
N SER A 30 -11.73 -16.23 -7.48
CA SER A 30 -11.11 -15.56 -8.63
C SER A 30 -9.59 -15.38 -8.48
N LEU A 31 -9.12 -15.23 -7.24
CA LEU A 31 -7.70 -15.02 -6.94
C LEU A 31 -6.90 -16.31 -6.94
N PHE A 32 -7.45 -17.39 -6.38
CA PHE A 32 -6.70 -18.60 -6.07
C PHE A 32 -7.14 -19.84 -6.86
N GLY A 33 -8.24 -19.77 -7.63
CA GLY A 33 -8.72 -20.90 -8.42
C GLY A 33 -7.70 -21.43 -9.41
N GLY A 34 -6.86 -20.56 -9.99
CA GLY A 34 -5.76 -20.95 -10.88
C GLY A 34 -4.55 -21.57 -10.16
N ASN A 35 -4.47 -21.45 -8.84
CA ASN A 35 -3.38 -21.96 -8.01
C ASN A 35 -3.71 -23.30 -7.35
N PHE A 36 -4.97 -23.74 -7.45
CA PHE A 36 -5.52 -24.93 -6.81
C PHE A 36 -5.57 -26.12 -7.78
N SER A 37 -5.14 -27.29 -7.31
CA SER A 37 -5.39 -28.56 -7.99
C SER A 37 -5.52 -29.68 -6.97
N ASP A 38 -6.61 -30.44 -7.05
CA ASP A 38 -6.85 -31.57 -6.15
C ASP A 38 -7.28 -32.83 -6.90
N THR A 39 -6.54 -33.18 -7.95
CA THR A 39 -6.87 -34.33 -8.82
C THR A 39 -6.45 -35.68 -8.22
N ARG A 40 -5.82 -35.69 -7.04
CA ARG A 40 -5.19 -36.88 -6.45
C ARG A 40 -6.13 -37.71 -5.58
N ASP A 41 -7.32 -37.18 -5.32
CA ASP A 41 -8.40 -37.86 -4.61
C ASP A 41 -8.88 -39.12 -5.34
N ALA A 42 -8.23 -40.24 -5.01
CA ALA A 42 -8.57 -41.55 -5.53
C ALA A 42 -9.95 -41.97 -5.01
N GLY A 43 -10.96 -41.85 -5.87
CA GLY A 43 -12.31 -42.37 -5.64
C GLY A 43 -13.32 -41.40 -5.02
N ASN A 44 -13.01 -40.11 -4.90
CA ASN A 44 -13.97 -39.10 -4.42
C ASN A 44 -13.89 -37.76 -5.17
N PRO A 45 -14.29 -37.70 -6.46
CA PRO A 45 -14.18 -36.47 -7.27
C PRO A 45 -15.03 -35.30 -6.76
N GLY A 46 -15.90 -35.53 -5.77
CA GLY A 46 -16.71 -34.50 -5.14
C GLY A 46 -15.94 -33.62 -4.14
N GLN A 47 -14.70 -33.98 -3.77
CA GLN A 47 -13.86 -33.25 -2.81
C GLN A 47 -12.73 -32.43 -3.46
N ASN A 48 -12.71 -32.36 -4.79
CA ASN A 48 -11.63 -31.76 -5.56
C ASN A 48 -11.88 -30.26 -5.87
N GLN A 49 -12.63 -29.55 -5.04
CA GLN A 49 -13.00 -28.14 -5.27
C GLN A 49 -12.37 -27.23 -4.21
N LEU A 50 -11.97 -26.02 -4.63
CA LEU A 50 -11.52 -24.99 -3.70
C LEU A 50 -12.69 -24.54 -2.83
N ALA A 51 -12.67 -24.84 -1.53
CA ALA A 51 -13.63 -24.33 -0.57
C ALA A 51 -13.27 -22.95 -0.03
N GLY A 52 -11.98 -22.62 -0.05
CA GLY A 52 -11.48 -21.36 0.50
C GLY A 52 -9.97 -21.33 0.69
N VAL A 53 -9.54 -20.37 1.49
CA VAL A 53 -8.13 -20.19 1.85
C VAL A 53 -7.99 -19.92 3.35
N ALA A 54 -6.85 -20.33 3.90
CA ALA A 54 -6.40 -19.92 5.22
C ALA A 54 -5.26 -18.93 5.05
N VAL A 55 -5.44 -17.68 5.48
CA VAL A 55 -4.35 -16.70 5.49
C VAL A 55 -3.49 -16.96 6.72
N VAL A 56 -2.25 -17.38 6.47
CA VAL A 56 -1.29 -17.83 7.48
C VAL A 56 -0.16 -16.82 7.70
N GLY A 57 -0.10 -15.76 6.90
CA GLY A 57 0.92 -14.74 7.06
C GLY A 57 0.55 -13.42 6.40
N GLN A 58 0.93 -12.35 7.09
CA GLN A 58 0.95 -10.97 6.59
C GLN A 58 2.14 -10.25 7.23
N ASN A 59 2.79 -9.36 6.49
CA ASN A 59 3.66 -8.34 7.09
C ASN A 59 2.89 -7.01 7.08
N LEU A 60 2.72 -6.40 8.25
CA LEU A 60 1.94 -5.17 8.38
C LEU A 60 2.87 -3.97 8.49
N VAL A 61 2.92 -3.16 7.44
CA VAL A 61 3.54 -1.84 7.48
C VAL A 61 2.44 -0.80 7.41
N ALA A 62 2.15 -0.15 8.54
CA ALA A 62 1.00 0.76 8.66
C ALA A 62 1.01 1.90 7.62
N ALA A 63 2.20 2.34 7.20
CA ALA A 63 2.35 3.36 6.16
C ALA A 63 1.91 2.87 4.76
N GLN A 64 2.00 1.56 4.48
CA GLN A 64 1.58 1.01 3.18
C GLN A 64 0.05 0.90 3.08
N GLY A 65 -0.62 0.68 4.21
CA GLY A 65 -2.07 0.46 4.27
C GLY A 65 -2.42 -0.83 5.01
N ARG A 66 -3.54 -1.43 4.63
CA ARG A 66 -4.05 -2.63 5.30
C ARG A 66 -4.79 -3.57 4.37
N TRP A 67 -4.62 -4.87 4.61
CA TRP A 67 -5.44 -5.91 4.01
C TRP A 67 -6.78 -6.02 4.73
N GLN A 68 -7.83 -6.19 3.95
CA GLN A 68 -9.20 -6.32 4.44
C GLN A 68 -9.93 -7.47 3.75
N TYR A 69 -10.84 -8.09 4.49
CA TYR A 69 -11.70 -9.16 3.99
C TYR A 69 -13.17 -8.81 4.19
N SER A 70 -14.02 -9.43 3.37
CA SER A 70 -15.46 -9.33 3.48
C SER A 70 -16.11 -10.69 3.33
N ILE A 71 -17.05 -10.98 4.23
CA ILE A 71 -17.81 -12.24 4.29
C ILE A 71 -19.27 -12.08 3.84
N ASP A 72 -19.63 -10.89 3.35
CA ASP A 72 -20.99 -10.49 2.97
C ASP A 72 -21.05 -9.89 1.55
N GLY A 73 -20.12 -10.31 0.69
CA GLY A 73 -20.09 -9.89 -0.73
C GLY A 73 -19.51 -8.50 -0.97
N GLY A 74 -18.86 -7.89 0.02
CA GLY A 74 -18.22 -6.58 -0.07
C GLY A 74 -19.03 -5.44 0.56
N LEU A 75 -20.07 -5.74 1.35
CA LEU A 75 -20.88 -4.73 2.05
C LEU A 75 -20.17 -4.22 3.30
N LEU A 76 -19.61 -5.12 4.11
CA LEU A 76 -18.76 -4.82 5.25
C LEU A 76 -17.35 -5.36 5.02
N TRP A 77 -16.36 -4.53 5.36
CA TRP A 77 -14.95 -4.86 5.27
C TRP A 77 -14.32 -4.84 6.65
N ASN A 78 -13.60 -5.91 6.97
CA ASN A 78 -12.92 -6.11 8.24
C ASN A 78 -11.42 -6.10 8.01
N ASP A 79 -10.68 -5.41 8.87
CA ASP A 79 -9.22 -5.48 8.88
C ASP A 79 -8.76 -6.88 9.31
N PHE A 80 -7.62 -7.31 8.79
CA PHE A 80 -6.98 -8.54 9.24
C PHE A 80 -6.52 -8.31 10.69
N GLY A 81 -7.01 -9.13 11.62
CA GLY A 81 -6.64 -9.03 13.03
C GLY A 81 -5.31 -9.74 13.34
N GLY A 82 -4.60 -9.25 14.36
CA GLY A 82 -3.49 -9.96 15.01
C GLY A 82 -2.34 -10.43 14.11
N THR A 83 -1.50 -11.29 14.67
CA THR A 83 -0.48 -12.03 13.93
C THR A 83 -1.10 -13.29 13.35
N LEU A 84 -1.01 -13.47 12.05
CA LEU A 84 -1.45 -14.68 11.35
C LEU A 84 -0.33 -15.73 11.37
N SER A 85 -0.71 -16.99 11.57
CA SER A 85 0.19 -18.14 11.56
C SER A 85 -0.60 -19.40 11.20
N ASP A 86 0.09 -20.53 10.98
CA ASP A 86 -0.58 -21.82 10.78
C ASP A 86 -1.47 -22.21 11.96
N SER A 87 -1.14 -21.84 13.20
CA SER A 87 -1.96 -22.16 14.39
C SER A 87 -3.14 -21.18 14.61
N ALA A 88 -3.16 -20.06 13.89
CA ALA A 88 -4.13 -18.98 14.06
C ALA A 88 -4.39 -18.28 12.72
N ALA A 89 -4.75 -19.06 11.70
CA ALA A 89 -4.96 -18.55 10.36
C ALA A 89 -6.37 -17.95 10.23
N LEU A 90 -6.52 -16.94 9.35
CA LEU A 90 -7.83 -16.41 8.99
C LEU A 90 -8.42 -17.24 7.85
N ALA A 91 -9.51 -17.96 8.11
CA ALA A 91 -10.19 -18.74 7.09
C ALA A 91 -11.19 -17.87 6.30
N LEU A 92 -11.17 -17.99 4.97
CA LEU A 92 -12.07 -17.28 4.05
C LEU A 92 -12.63 -18.28 3.04
N ARG A 93 -13.94 -18.22 2.78
CA ARG A 93 -14.62 -19.05 1.78
C ARG A 93 -14.25 -18.59 0.38
N ASP A 94 -14.41 -19.47 -0.60
CA ASP A 94 -14.29 -19.17 -2.03
C ASP A 94 -15.09 -17.92 -2.48
N SER A 95 -16.26 -17.69 -1.88
CA SER A 95 -17.13 -16.54 -2.12
C SER A 95 -16.73 -15.25 -1.41
N ASP A 96 -15.89 -15.35 -0.36
CA ASP A 96 -15.45 -14.19 0.42
C ASP A 96 -14.52 -13.33 -0.42
N ARG A 97 -14.40 -12.05 -0.07
CA ARG A 97 -13.61 -11.08 -0.83
C ARG A 97 -12.39 -10.62 -0.05
N LEU A 98 -11.33 -10.34 -0.80
CA LEU A 98 -10.09 -9.74 -0.34
C LEU A 98 -9.87 -8.41 -1.04
N ARG A 99 -9.39 -7.41 -0.29
CA ARG A 99 -8.89 -6.16 -0.85
C ARG A 99 -7.69 -5.66 -0.07
N PHE A 100 -6.92 -4.79 -0.72
CA PHE A 100 -5.96 -3.93 -0.05
C PHE A 100 -6.50 -2.51 -0.04
N LEU A 101 -6.50 -1.86 1.11
CA LEU A 101 -6.86 -0.47 1.28
C LEU A 101 -5.56 0.31 1.56
N PRO A 102 -5.07 1.12 0.59
CA PRO A 102 -3.80 1.80 0.73
C PRO A 102 -3.79 2.78 1.90
N GLY A 103 -2.60 3.00 2.46
CA GLY A 103 -2.34 4.12 3.36
C GLY A 103 -2.49 5.43 2.58
N ALA A 104 -2.70 6.53 3.31
CA ALA A 104 -2.64 7.86 2.70
C ALA A 104 -1.28 8.02 2.00
N ASP A 105 -1.28 8.57 0.79
CA ASP A 105 -0.06 8.92 0.06
C ASP A 105 0.86 7.71 -0.27
N PHE A 106 0.36 6.48 -0.12
CA PHE A 106 1.15 5.29 -0.41
C PHE A 106 0.96 4.86 -1.85
N SER A 107 2.06 4.89 -2.61
CA SER A 107 2.20 4.22 -3.89
C SER A 107 3.32 3.17 -3.87
N GLY A 108 3.21 2.16 -4.73
CA GLY A 108 4.15 1.06 -4.84
C GLY A 108 3.54 -0.32 -4.60
N THR A 109 4.37 -1.28 -4.22
CA THR A 109 3.93 -2.66 -3.93
C THR A 109 3.86 -2.84 -2.42
N PRO A 110 2.67 -3.04 -1.83
CA PRO A 110 2.58 -3.36 -0.41
C PRO A 110 3.02 -4.80 -0.15
N ASP A 111 3.23 -5.12 1.13
CA ASP A 111 3.57 -6.47 1.54
C ASP A 111 2.47 -7.47 1.18
N ASN A 112 2.91 -8.65 0.77
CA ASN A 112 2.09 -9.75 0.30
C ASN A 112 1.46 -10.56 1.44
N LEU A 113 0.33 -11.21 1.13
CA LEU A 113 -0.27 -12.23 1.98
C LEU A 113 0.30 -13.61 1.64
N THR A 114 0.39 -14.46 2.64
CA THR A 114 0.72 -15.89 2.48
C THR A 114 -0.50 -16.71 2.86
N VAL A 115 -0.97 -17.57 1.95
CA VAL A 115 -2.16 -18.38 2.16
C VAL A 115 -1.91 -19.86 1.93
N ARG A 116 -2.67 -20.71 2.62
CA ARG A 116 -2.87 -22.12 2.27
C ARG A 116 -4.22 -22.30 1.60
N LEU A 117 -4.30 -23.22 0.65
CA LEU A 117 -5.55 -23.55 -0.02
C LEU A 117 -6.31 -24.61 0.77
N ILE A 118 -7.64 -24.52 0.76
CA ILE A 118 -8.53 -25.44 1.46
C ILE A 118 -9.44 -26.13 0.44
N ASP A 119 -9.44 -27.46 0.41
CA ASP A 119 -10.40 -28.24 -0.38
C ASP A 119 -11.79 -28.32 0.30
N ASN A 120 -12.77 -28.91 -0.37
CA ASN A 120 -14.14 -29.00 0.13
C ASN A 120 -14.45 -30.28 0.93
N SER A 121 -13.43 -30.96 1.45
CA SER A 121 -13.59 -32.04 2.44
C SER A 121 -13.91 -31.52 3.85
N VAL A 122 -13.70 -30.22 4.10
CA VAL A 122 -14.07 -29.52 5.34
C VAL A 122 -14.94 -28.29 5.06
N THR A 123 -15.76 -27.90 6.04
CA THR A 123 -16.54 -26.66 5.96
C THR A 123 -15.69 -25.46 6.38
N VAL A 124 -15.59 -24.45 5.52
CA VAL A 124 -14.91 -23.19 5.81
C VAL A 124 -15.89 -22.19 6.41
N THR A 125 -15.57 -21.67 7.61
CA THR A 125 -16.30 -20.56 8.22
C THR A 125 -15.56 -19.25 7.95
N GLY A 126 -16.12 -18.40 7.09
CA GLY A 126 -15.50 -17.13 6.71
C GLY A 126 -15.29 -16.21 7.92
N GLY A 127 -14.08 -15.65 8.05
CA GLY A 127 -13.68 -14.75 9.13
C GLY A 127 -13.24 -15.45 10.42
N ALA A 128 -13.29 -16.79 10.48
CA ALA A 128 -12.91 -17.53 11.68
C ALA A 128 -11.39 -17.77 11.78
N ALA A 129 -10.88 -17.74 13.01
CA ALA A 129 -9.54 -18.24 13.30
C ALA A 129 -9.54 -19.78 13.22
N THR A 130 -8.65 -20.34 12.41
CA THR A 130 -8.55 -21.77 12.14
C THR A 130 -7.10 -22.24 12.32
N ASP A 131 -6.91 -23.35 13.02
CA ASP A 131 -5.63 -24.04 13.10
C ASP A 131 -5.47 -24.95 11.87
N VAL A 132 -4.48 -24.60 11.03
CA VAL A 132 -4.09 -25.33 9.82
C VAL A 132 -2.67 -25.91 9.95
N SER A 133 -2.15 -26.06 11.17
CA SER A 133 -0.84 -26.68 11.41
C SER A 133 -0.76 -28.13 10.93
N GLY A 134 -1.89 -28.84 10.90
CA GLY A 134 -2.02 -30.16 10.29
C GLY A 134 -2.31 -30.06 8.78
N HIS A 135 -1.32 -29.68 7.98
CA HIS A 135 -1.44 -29.51 6.53
C HIS A 135 -0.68 -30.58 5.72
N GLY A 136 -1.07 -30.78 4.46
CA GLY A 136 -0.52 -31.82 3.60
C GLY A 136 -1.07 -33.23 3.90
N GLY A 137 -0.49 -34.24 3.27
CA GLY A 137 -0.92 -35.63 3.44
C GLY A 137 -2.41 -35.79 3.13
N THR A 138 -3.19 -36.31 4.07
CA THR A 138 -4.65 -36.49 3.92
C THR A 138 -5.50 -35.37 4.53
N SER A 139 -4.88 -34.23 4.89
CA SER A 139 -5.62 -33.08 5.41
C SER A 139 -6.32 -32.32 4.29
N ALA A 140 -7.20 -31.39 4.66
CA ALA A 140 -7.89 -30.51 3.71
C ALA A 140 -7.04 -29.30 3.25
N PHE A 141 -5.82 -29.17 3.77
CA PHE A 141 -5.01 -27.96 3.65
C PHE A 141 -3.74 -28.23 2.84
N SER A 142 -3.43 -27.36 1.90
CA SER A 142 -2.24 -27.51 1.06
C SER A 142 -0.94 -27.51 1.87
N THR A 143 0.02 -28.38 1.47
CA THR A 143 1.38 -28.39 2.04
C THR A 143 2.12 -27.10 1.73
N ASP A 144 2.06 -26.67 0.48
CA ASP A 144 2.68 -25.43 0.01
C ASP A 144 1.73 -24.25 0.19
N THR A 145 2.29 -23.05 0.19
CA THR A 145 1.55 -21.79 0.28
C THR A 145 1.51 -21.07 -1.06
N VAL A 146 0.53 -20.18 -1.21
CA VAL A 146 0.42 -19.24 -2.33
C VAL A 146 0.63 -17.83 -1.80
N SER A 147 1.48 -17.05 -2.47
CA SER A 147 1.63 -15.63 -2.20
C SER A 147 0.60 -14.82 -2.99
N LEU A 148 -0.07 -13.87 -2.34
CA LEU A 148 -0.96 -12.90 -2.96
C LEU A 148 -0.33 -11.50 -2.89
N SER A 149 -0.04 -10.93 -4.06
CA SER A 149 0.48 -9.56 -4.20
C SER A 149 -0.57 -8.61 -4.77
N THR A 150 -0.33 -7.31 -4.67
CA THR A 150 -1.10 -6.25 -5.35
C THR A 150 -0.17 -5.08 -5.69
N SER A 151 -0.68 -4.04 -6.32
CA SER A 151 0.04 -2.80 -6.60
C SER A 151 -0.83 -1.58 -6.32
N VAL A 152 -0.21 -0.49 -5.87
CA VAL A 152 -0.83 0.82 -5.70
C VAL A 152 -0.15 1.79 -6.66
N GLY A 153 -0.90 2.29 -7.64
CA GLY A 153 -0.41 3.21 -8.65
C GLY A 153 -0.41 4.65 -8.14
N ALA A 154 0.68 5.37 -8.39
CA ALA A 154 0.79 6.77 -8.03
C ALA A 154 -0.15 7.66 -8.89
N ILE A 155 -0.66 8.72 -8.28
CA ILE A 155 -1.39 9.84 -8.85
C ILE A 155 -0.62 11.09 -8.47
N ASN A 156 -0.29 11.93 -9.46
CA ASN A 156 0.40 13.17 -9.18
C ASN A 156 -0.49 14.14 -8.36
N ASP A 157 -0.03 14.48 -7.18
CA ASP A 157 -0.53 15.52 -6.30
C ASP A 157 0.09 16.89 -6.61
N ALA A 158 -0.61 17.93 -6.17
CA ALA A 158 -0.13 19.30 -6.34
C ALA A 158 0.84 19.66 -5.19
N PRO A 159 1.92 20.41 -5.48
CA PRO A 159 2.75 20.96 -4.42
C PRO A 159 1.94 21.92 -3.55
N THR A 160 2.17 21.86 -2.25
CA THR A 160 1.56 22.71 -1.24
C THR A 160 2.60 23.62 -0.58
N ILE A 161 2.13 24.73 -0.03
CA ILE A 161 2.97 25.72 0.66
C ILE A 161 2.33 26.11 1.98
N VAL A 162 3.13 26.14 3.03
CA VAL A 162 2.81 26.75 4.32
C VAL A 162 3.73 27.95 4.48
N ALA A 163 3.14 29.15 4.59
CA ALA A 163 3.89 30.39 4.72
C ALA A 163 3.19 31.35 5.71
N PRO A 164 3.92 32.30 6.32
CA PRO A 164 3.31 33.36 7.10
C PRO A 164 2.40 34.21 6.21
N GLY A 165 1.26 34.67 6.75
CA GLY A 165 0.37 35.58 6.01
C GLY A 165 1.01 36.93 5.67
N SER A 166 2.02 37.34 6.44
CA SER A 166 2.91 38.46 6.13
C SER A 166 4.28 38.26 6.77
N ILE A 167 5.31 38.84 6.16
CA ILE A 167 6.67 38.94 6.71
C ILE A 167 6.98 40.42 6.83
N THR A 168 7.23 40.89 8.06
CA THR A 168 7.61 42.29 8.30
C THR A 168 9.09 42.47 8.01
N VAL A 169 9.41 43.42 7.14
CA VAL A 169 10.78 43.80 6.79
C VAL A 169 10.98 45.29 7.10
N VAL A 170 12.23 45.68 7.34
CA VAL A 170 12.61 47.10 7.42
C VAL A 170 13.11 47.51 6.05
N GLU A 171 12.62 48.64 5.54
CA GLU A 171 13.10 49.18 4.27
C GLU A 171 14.63 49.39 4.30
N ASP A 172 15.27 49.18 3.15
CA ASP A 172 16.72 49.31 2.96
C ASP A 172 17.59 48.45 3.90
N LEU A 173 17.00 47.48 4.60
CA LEU A 173 17.69 46.51 5.42
C LEU A 173 17.34 45.09 4.94
N ALA A 174 18.37 44.37 4.46
CA ALA A 174 18.23 42.97 4.10
C ALA A 174 17.63 42.18 5.28
N SER A 175 16.47 41.60 5.03
CA SER A 175 15.68 40.87 6.03
C SER A 175 15.45 39.44 5.52
N PRO A 176 15.69 38.40 6.33
CA PRO A 176 15.52 37.03 5.88
C PRO A 176 14.04 36.68 5.68
N LEU A 177 13.74 35.89 4.66
CA LEU A 177 12.40 35.37 4.39
C LEU A 177 12.28 33.95 4.93
N THR A 178 11.83 33.83 6.18
CA THR A 178 11.73 32.54 6.89
C THR A 178 10.29 32.12 7.14
N GLY A 179 10.09 30.87 7.55
CA GLY A 179 8.76 30.30 7.85
C GLY A 179 7.98 29.82 6.63
N ILE A 180 8.60 29.84 5.45
CA ILE A 180 8.05 29.27 4.22
C ILE A 180 8.50 27.82 4.11
N VAL A 181 7.55 26.90 3.99
CA VAL A 181 7.78 25.46 3.87
C VAL A 181 6.96 24.94 2.70
N PHE A 182 7.60 24.23 1.79
CA PHE A 182 6.95 23.52 0.70
C PHE A 182 6.78 22.04 1.05
N ALA A 183 5.69 21.43 0.62
CA ALA A 183 5.46 19.99 0.70
C ALA A 183 4.89 19.47 -0.62
N ASP A 184 5.37 18.33 -1.06
CA ASP A 184 4.91 17.64 -2.26
C ASP A 184 5.18 16.15 -2.05
N VAL A 185 4.13 15.34 -2.11
CA VAL A 185 4.18 13.90 -1.81
C VAL A 185 4.91 13.12 -2.91
N ASP A 186 4.81 13.57 -4.16
CA ASP A 186 5.47 12.93 -5.30
C ASP A 186 6.93 13.33 -5.45
N ALA A 187 7.31 14.49 -4.90
CA ALA A 187 8.62 15.07 -5.14
C ALA A 187 9.77 14.13 -4.76
N GLY A 188 9.63 13.32 -3.71
CA GLY A 188 10.65 12.38 -3.25
C GLY A 188 12.05 13.02 -3.16
N ALA A 189 13.04 12.40 -3.83
CA ALA A 189 14.40 12.97 -3.99
C ALA A 189 14.58 13.78 -5.29
N GLY A 190 13.49 14.04 -6.00
CA GLY A 190 13.44 14.82 -7.23
C GLY A 190 13.78 16.30 -7.01
N ILE A 191 14.24 16.94 -8.09
CA ILE A 191 14.56 18.37 -8.09
C ILE A 191 13.29 19.16 -8.45
N VAL A 192 12.86 20.02 -7.55
CA VAL A 192 11.74 20.94 -7.74
C VAL A 192 12.24 22.36 -7.97
N THR A 193 11.36 23.25 -8.39
CA THR A 193 11.65 24.67 -8.57
C THR A 193 10.62 25.52 -7.84
N ALA A 194 11.04 26.28 -6.84
CA ALA A 194 10.23 27.29 -6.19
C ALA A 194 10.49 28.65 -6.84
N THR A 195 9.42 29.39 -7.16
CA THR A 195 9.50 30.73 -7.75
C THR A 195 8.91 31.74 -6.79
N PHE A 196 9.70 32.76 -6.45
CA PHE A 196 9.32 33.87 -5.58
C PHE A 196 9.19 35.12 -6.44
N GLY A 197 8.10 35.87 -6.24
CA GLY A 197 7.86 37.13 -6.93
C GLY A 197 7.55 38.23 -5.93
N VAL A 198 8.14 39.41 -6.14
CA VAL A 198 7.80 40.62 -5.38
C VAL A 198 7.30 41.71 -6.32
N ALA A 199 6.26 42.43 -5.89
CA ALA A 199 5.78 43.60 -6.63
C ALA A 199 6.66 44.84 -6.41
N SER A 200 7.36 44.89 -5.28
CA SER A 200 8.22 46.00 -4.86
C SER A 200 9.35 45.50 -3.96
N GLY A 201 10.46 46.21 -3.96
CA GLY A 201 11.69 45.78 -3.29
C GLY A 201 12.51 44.83 -4.16
N SER A 202 13.49 44.17 -3.55
CA SER A 202 14.37 43.22 -4.23
C SER A 202 14.52 41.94 -3.43
N LEU A 203 14.35 40.81 -4.08
CA LEU A 203 14.79 39.50 -3.60
C LEU A 203 16.27 39.31 -3.90
N SER A 204 16.98 38.66 -2.98
CA SER A 204 18.37 38.26 -3.17
C SER A 204 18.64 36.98 -2.41
N ALA A 205 19.38 36.06 -3.00
CA ALA A 205 19.80 34.81 -2.38
C ALA A 205 21.12 34.36 -3.00
N THR A 206 21.90 33.55 -2.27
CA THR A 206 23.18 33.02 -2.77
C THR A 206 23.08 31.52 -2.97
N SER A 207 23.44 31.02 -4.15
CA SER A 207 23.46 29.58 -4.43
C SER A 207 24.35 28.82 -3.44
N THR A 208 23.93 27.61 -3.09
CA THR A 208 24.72 26.63 -2.34
C THR A 208 25.08 25.45 -3.24
N ALA A 209 25.77 24.44 -2.68
CA ALA A 209 26.04 23.20 -3.41
C ALA A 209 24.76 22.40 -3.74
N LEU A 210 23.68 22.60 -2.98
CA LEU A 210 22.44 21.81 -3.07
C LEU A 210 21.26 22.60 -3.66
N VAL A 211 21.28 23.93 -3.55
CA VAL A 211 20.25 24.82 -4.08
C VAL A 211 20.87 25.83 -5.04
N THR A 212 20.41 25.81 -6.28
CA THR A 212 20.78 26.80 -7.29
C THR A 212 19.78 27.95 -7.27
N VAL A 213 20.29 29.18 -7.11
CA VAL A 213 19.52 30.42 -7.24
C VAL A 213 19.59 30.90 -8.69
N GLY A 214 18.45 31.23 -9.28
CA GLY A 214 18.33 31.84 -10.61
C GLY A 214 17.30 32.96 -10.63
N GLY A 215 17.03 33.50 -11.82
CA GLY A 215 16.10 34.62 -12.01
C GLY A 215 16.75 35.98 -11.76
N ASP A 216 15.95 36.95 -11.35
CA ASP A 216 16.37 38.32 -11.04
C ASP A 216 15.83 38.79 -9.67
N SER A 217 16.03 40.07 -9.34
CA SER A 217 15.63 40.62 -8.05
C SER A 217 14.11 40.81 -7.89
N ALA A 218 13.32 40.72 -8.96
CA ALA A 218 11.86 40.77 -8.90
C ALA A 218 11.23 39.36 -8.95
N SER A 219 11.89 38.42 -9.64
CA SER A 219 11.48 37.02 -9.73
C SER A 219 12.67 36.08 -9.49
N LEU A 220 12.77 35.57 -8.27
CA LEU A 220 13.86 34.69 -7.85
C LEU A 220 13.41 33.23 -7.88
N THR A 221 14.26 32.35 -8.39
CA THR A 221 14.00 30.90 -8.41
C THR A 221 14.99 30.14 -7.55
N LEU A 222 14.49 29.15 -6.81
CA LEU A 222 15.29 28.18 -6.08
C LEU A 222 15.07 26.81 -6.68
N ARG A 223 16.15 26.16 -7.14
CA ARG A 223 16.10 24.81 -7.71
C ARG A 223 16.97 23.86 -6.90
N GLY A 224 16.37 22.79 -6.38
CA GLY A 224 16.99 21.81 -5.49
C GLY A 224 15.99 20.73 -5.09
N THR A 225 16.36 19.82 -4.20
CA THR A 225 15.36 18.91 -3.59
C THR A 225 14.43 19.69 -2.67
N LEU A 226 13.23 19.15 -2.41
CA LEU A 226 12.27 19.77 -1.49
C LEU A 226 12.88 20.00 -0.09
N ALA A 227 13.63 19.02 0.42
CA ALA A 227 14.32 19.11 1.71
C ALA A 227 15.38 20.21 1.71
N ASP A 228 16.18 20.32 0.64
CA ASP A 228 17.24 21.32 0.54
C ASP A 228 16.69 22.74 0.41
N ILE A 229 15.61 22.93 -0.35
CA ILE A 229 14.93 24.24 -0.48
C ILE A 229 14.35 24.67 0.87
N ASN A 230 13.69 23.76 1.61
CA ASN A 230 13.15 24.08 2.93
C ASN A 230 14.26 24.43 3.93
N LEU A 231 15.39 23.72 3.90
CA LEU A 231 16.55 24.04 4.73
C LEU A 231 17.17 25.39 4.35
N PHE A 232 17.27 25.69 3.06
CA PHE A 232 17.76 26.96 2.54
C PHE A 232 16.93 28.13 3.09
N LEU A 233 15.60 28.04 3.01
CA LEU A 233 14.68 29.08 3.51
C LEU A 233 14.68 29.18 5.04
N ALA A 234 14.90 28.07 5.75
CA ALA A 234 15.01 28.08 7.21
C ALA A 234 16.28 28.79 7.70
N SER A 235 17.35 28.82 6.89
CA SER A 235 18.62 29.46 7.26
C SER A 235 18.64 30.99 7.10
N GLY A 236 17.67 31.56 6.37
CA GLY A 236 17.54 33.00 6.13
C GLY A 236 18.36 33.49 4.95
#